data_AF-A0A0F9J920-F1
#
_entry.id   AF-A0A0F9J920-F1
#
_cell.length_a   1.000
_cell.length_b   1.000
_cell.length_c   1.000
_cell.angle_alpha   90.00
_cell.angle_beta   90.00
_cell.angle_gamma   90.00
#
_symmetry.space_group_name_H-M   'P 1'
#
loop_
_entity.id
_entity.type
_entity.pdbx_description
1 polymer ?
#
loop_
_entity_poly.entity_id
_entity_poly.type
_entity_poly.pdbx_seq_one_letter_code
_entity_poly.pdbx_strand_id
1 'polypeptide(L)' 'MNWEGIKHIYKVVLVYGCSIEFFGKNKYKFTQYYENGSKSWEVEYQNGQLHGKYMRWHENGQKHWEKEYQNGKEIK' A
#
# COMPACT_ATOMS: atom_id res chain seq x y z
N MET A 1 -11.14 -11.73 -4.82
CA MET A 1 -10.02 -11.11 -5.56
C MET A 1 -9.87 -11.84 -6.89
N ASN A 2 -9.65 -11.13 -8.00
CA ASN A 2 -9.51 -11.75 -9.33
C ASN A 2 -8.04 -12.09 -9.64
N TRP A 3 -7.81 -12.84 -10.72
CA TRP A 3 -6.47 -13.29 -11.13
C TRP A 3 -5.49 -12.14 -11.42
N GLU A 4 -5.97 -11.05 -11.99
CA GLU A 4 -5.14 -9.87 -12.27
C GLU A 4 -4.73 -9.14 -10.99
N GLY A 5 -5.60 -9.08 -9.97
CA GLY A 5 -5.25 -8.58 -8.64
C GLY A 5 -4.20 -9.44 -7.95
N ILE A 6 -4.29 -10.76 -8.09
CA ILE A 6 -3.28 -11.70 -7.58
C ILE A 6 -1.92 -11.47 -8.26
N LYS A 7 -1.88 -11.38 -9.59
CA LYS A 7 -0.64 -11.07 -10.34
C LYS A 7 -0.04 -9.73 -9.93
N HIS A 8 -0.88 -8.70 -9.76
CA HIS A 8 -0.44 -7.39 -9.32
C HIS A 8 0.23 -7.47 -7.94
N ILE A 9 -0.40 -8.19 -7.00
CA ILE A 9 0.19 -8.43 -5.67
C ILE A 9 1.52 -9.17 -5.77
N TYR A 10 1.58 -10.27 -6.51
CA TYR A 10 2.83 -11.03 -6.68
C TYR A 10 3.94 -10.19 -7.30
N LYS A 11 3.63 -9.40 -8.34
CA LYS A 11 4.58 -8.48 -8.94
C LYS A 11 5.07 -7.46 -7.92
N VAL A 12 4.17 -6.89 -7.12
CA VAL A 12 4.54 -5.85 -6.14
C VAL A 12 5.44 -6.41 -5.04
N VAL A 13 5.11 -7.57 -4.48
CA VAL A 13 5.89 -8.21 -3.41
C VAL A 13 7.24 -8.70 -3.92
N LEU A 14 7.27 -9.42 -5.05
CA LEU A 14 8.51 -10.02 -5.56
C LEU A 14 9.48 -9.00 -6.15
N VAL A 15 8.98 -7.91 -6.75
CA VAL A 15 9.83 -6.93 -7.45
C VAL A 15 10.24 -5.77 -6.54
N TYR A 16 9.36 -5.27 -5.69
CA TYR A 16 9.62 -4.06 -4.91
C TYR A 16 9.93 -4.33 -3.43
N GLY A 17 9.96 -5.61 -3.00
CA GLY A 17 10.31 -5.96 -1.62
C GLY A 17 9.31 -5.40 -0.60
N CYS A 18 8.06 -5.22 -1.00
CA CYS A 18 7.02 -4.71 -0.11
C CYS A 18 6.48 -5.83 0.77
N SER A 19 6.18 -5.50 2.02
CA SER A 19 5.37 -6.36 2.89
C SER A 19 3.88 -6.20 2.55
N ILE A 20 3.11 -7.27 2.70
CA ILE A 20 1.66 -7.27 2.53
C ILE A 20 0.97 -7.76 3.80
N GLU A 21 -0.06 -7.04 4.23
CA GLU A 21 -0.94 -7.41 5.34
C GLU A 21 -2.36 -7.61 4.80
N PHE A 22 -2.94 -8.78 5.03
CA PHE A 22 -4.29 -9.12 4.59
C PHE A 22 -5.29 -8.97 5.75
N PHE A 23 -6.35 -8.18 5.56
CA PHE A 23 -7.39 -7.92 6.57
C PHE A 23 -8.70 -8.69 6.34
N GLY A 24 -8.75 -9.54 5.31
CA GLY A 24 -9.97 -10.20 4.87
C GLY A 24 -10.87 -9.29 4.01
N LYS A 25 -12.01 -9.80 3.52
CA LYS A 25 -12.94 -9.07 2.64
C LYS A 25 -12.29 -8.42 1.40
N ASN A 26 -11.25 -9.04 0.84
CA ASN A 26 -10.39 -8.47 -0.22
C ASN A 26 -9.76 -7.11 0.14
N LYS A 27 -9.57 -6.83 1.43
CA LYS A 27 -8.82 -5.67 1.93
C LYS A 27 -7.40 -6.10 2.30
N TYR A 28 -6.42 -5.36 1.83
CA TYR A 28 -5.01 -5.58 2.12
C TYR A 28 -4.23 -4.26 2.08
N LYS A 29 -3.09 -4.22 2.75
CA LYS A 29 -2.19 -3.06 2.79
C LYS A 29 -0.81 -3.49 2.35
N PHE A 30 -0.17 -2.67 1.53
CA PHE A 30 1.25 -2.79 1.27
C PHE A 30 2.02 -1.81 2.13
N THR A 31 3.18 -2.23 2.62
CA THR A 31 4.13 -1.36 3.32
C THR A 31 5.53 -1.64 2.81
N GLN A 32 6.25 -0.58 2.44
CA GLN A 32 7.67 -0.64 2.13
C GLN A 32 8.46 0.09 3.21
N TYR A 33 9.68 -0.40 3.45
CA TYR A 33 10.61 0.15 4.41
C TYR A 33 11.86 0.66 3.70
N TYR A 34 12.49 1.68 4.27
CA TYR A 34 13.85 2.08 3.93
C TYR A 34 14.85 1.04 4.45
N GLU A 35 16.11 1.12 4.00
CA GLU A 35 17.19 0.22 4.43
C GLU A 35 17.42 0.27 5.95
N ASN A 36 17.17 1.42 6.58
CA ASN A 36 17.26 1.60 8.03
C ASN A 36 16.08 0.98 8.80
N GLY A 37 15.11 0.36 8.12
CA GLY A 37 13.92 -0.25 8.71
C GLY A 37 12.79 0.73 9.03
N SER A 38 12.94 2.03 8.77
CA SER A 38 11.85 3.00 8.92
C SER A 38 10.87 2.87 7.75
N LYS A 39 9.58 3.18 7.99
CA LYS A 39 8.57 3.09 6.93
C LYS A 39 8.87 4.11 5.83
N SER A 40 8.83 3.66 4.58
CA SER A 40 8.95 4.53 3.40
C SER A 40 7.58 4.96 2.90
N TRP A 41 6.69 3.99 2.67
CA TRP A 41 5.30 4.26 2.33
C TRP A 41 4.41 3.08 2.68
N GLU A 42 3.12 3.36 2.79
CA GLU A 42 2.09 2.33 2.92
C GLU A 42 0.81 2.77 2.23
N VAL A 43 0.07 1.79 1.71
CA VAL A 43 -1.15 2.04 0.94
C VAL A 43 -2.16 0.93 1.16
N GLU A 44 -3.43 1.32 1.28
CA GLU A 44 -4.54 0.40 1.45
C GLU A 44 -5.29 0.15 0.14
N TYR A 45 -5.65 -1.11 -0.08
CA TYR A 45 -6.46 -1.58 -1.18
C TYR A 45 -7.69 -2.32 -0.66
N GLN A 46 -8.82 -2.15 -1.34
CA GLN A 46 -10.02 -2.94 -1.15
C GLN A 46 -10.59 -3.35 -2.51
N ASN A 47 -10.90 -4.64 -2.67
CA ASN A 47 -11.40 -5.20 -3.94
C ASN A 47 -10.49 -4.90 -5.15
N GLY A 48 -9.18 -4.78 -4.93
CA GLY A 48 -8.20 -4.49 -5.98
C GLY A 48 -8.06 -3.01 -6.36
N GLN A 49 -8.73 -2.09 -5.66
CA GLN A 49 -8.64 -0.65 -5.89
C GLN A 49 -8.10 0.07 -4.65
N LEU A 50 -7.46 1.22 -4.84
CA LEU A 50 -7.03 2.08 -3.73
C LEU A 50 -8.24 2.47 -2.88
N HIS A 51 -8.17 2.18 -1.58
CA HIS A 51 -9.24 2.46 -0.65
C HIS A 51 -8.68 2.60 0.76
N GLY A 52 -8.81 3.79 1.33
CA GLY A 52 -8.18 4.17 2.60
C GLY A 52 -6.99 5.11 2.37
N LYS A 53 -6.02 5.05 3.28
CA LYS A 53 -4.88 5.97 3.28
C LYS A 53 -3.77 5.49 2.35
N TYR A 54 -3.15 6.46 1.67
CA TYR A 54 -1.84 6.32 1.07
C TYR A 54 -0.91 7.33 1.75
N MET A 55 0.12 6.83 2.42
CA MET A 55 1.07 7.65 3.17
C MET A 55 2.49 7.41 2.70
N ARG A 56 3.27 8.47 2.70
CA ARG A 56 4.73 8.43 2.48
C ARG A 56 5.43 9.18 3.59
N TRP A 57 6.56 8.65 4.02
CA TRP A 57 7.43 9.24 5.02
C TRP A 57 8.80 9.54 4.43
N HIS A 58 9.53 10.44 5.08
CA HIS A 58 10.97 10.58 4.89
C HIS A 58 11.71 9.54 5.73
N GLU A 59 13.00 9.32 5.44
CA GLU A 59 13.85 8.38 6.19
C GLU A 59 13.93 8.70 7.69
N ASN A 60 13.78 9.98 8.06
CA ASN A 60 13.74 10.46 9.44
C ASN A 60 12.41 10.15 10.16
N GLY A 61 11.48 9.45 9.51
CA GLY A 61 10.16 9.08 10.06
C GLY A 61 9.11 10.19 10.03
N GLN A 62 9.45 11.40 9.57
CA GLN A 62 8.47 12.47 9.39
C GLN A 62 7.58 12.18 8.18
N LYS A 63 6.29 12.48 8.31
CA LYS A 63 5.34 12.32 7.21
C LYS A 63 5.70 13.30 6.10
N HIS A 64 5.91 12.77 4.90
CA HIS A 64 6.12 13.56 3.70
C HIS A 64 4.78 13.98 3.10
N TRP A 65 3.86 13.03 2.91
CA TRP A 65 2.47 13.31 2.54
C TRP A 65 1.52 12.19 2.93
N GLU A 66 0.24 12.52 2.99
CA GLU A 66 -0.88 11.61 3.12
C GLU A 66 -1.96 11.99 2.10
N LYS A 67 -2.52 10.99 1.45
CA LYS A 67 -3.68 11.10 0.57
C LYS A 67 -4.72 10.08 1.00
N GLU A 68 -5.98 10.38 0.76
CA GLU A 68 -7.07 9.46 1.04
C GLU A 68 -7.79 9.06 -0.25
N TYR A 69 -8.05 7.77 -0.42
CA TYR A 69 -8.69 7.21 -1.60
C TYR A 69 -9.97 6.48 -1.23
N GLN A 70 -11.00 6.62 -2.07
CA GLN A 70 -12.20 5.80 -2.02
C GLN A 70 -12.51 5.26 -3.42
N ASN A 71 -12.51 3.94 -3.55
CA ASN A 71 -12.82 3.23 -4.81
C ASN A 71 -11.93 3.72 -5.98
N GLY A 72 -10.63 3.87 -5.71
CA GLY A 72 -9.64 4.31 -6.68
C GLY A 72 -9.55 5.82 -6.90
N LYS A 73 -10.40 6.63 -6.26
CA LYS A 73 -10.41 8.09 -6.43
C LYS A 73 -9.87 8.80 -5.20
N GLU A 74 -8.98 9.76 -5.41
CA GLU A 74 -8.47 10.64 -4.35
C GLU A 74 -9.61 11.55 -3.87
N ILE A 75 -9.83 11.57 -2.56
CA ILE A 75 -10.88 12.38 -1.93
C ILE A 75 -10.31 13.51 -1.06
N LYS A 76 -9.01 13.48 -0.77
CA LYS A 76 -8.32 14.45 0.08
C LYS A 76 -6.82 14.47 -0.17
#